data_AF-A0A2Z2KNU4-F1
#
_entry.id   AF-A0A2Z2KNU4-F1
#
_cell.length_a   1.000
_cell.length_b   1.000
_cell.length_c   1.000
_cell.angle_alpha   90.00
_cell.angle_beta   90.00
_cell.angle_gamma   90.00
#
_symmetry.space_group_name_H-M   'P 1'
#
loop_
_entity.id
_entity.type
_entity.pdbx_description
1 polymer ?
#
loop_
_entity_poly.entity_id
_entity_poly.type
_entity_poly.pdbx_seq_one_letter_code
_entity_poly.pdbx_strand_id
1 'polypeptide(L)'
;MRMSDPWTLEGEHRLLTAPTLSWEKQGGMAINEGPVILQRNRLICLVYSASTTWSEDYALGMLTMSEAADPMEPLSWEKSMSPVFCKSVENGIYATGHNSFTRSPDDREDWIVYHALPAAGADVSLRATRIQKFGWNPDGTPDCGIPCSDTLQRYSCYSRPFG
;
A
#
# COMPACT_ATOMS: atom_id res chain seq x y z
N MET A 1 9.26 5.63 17.23
CA MET A 1 9.80 6.95 17.62
C MET A 1 8.64 7.93 17.74
N ARG A 2 8.83 9.04 18.45
CA ARG A 2 7.90 10.19 18.47
C ARG A 2 8.54 11.39 17.79
N MET A 3 7.78 12.45 17.57
CA MET A 3 8.26 13.71 17.02
C MET A 3 7.81 14.85 17.92
N SER A 4 8.70 15.78 18.28
CA SER A 4 8.33 16.99 19.02
C SER A 4 7.93 18.15 18.11
N ASP A 5 8.40 18.13 16.87
CA ASP A 5 8.01 19.02 15.78
C ASP A 5 8.06 18.24 14.44
N PRO A 6 7.63 18.81 13.30
CA PRO A 6 7.57 18.09 12.03
C PRO A 6 8.91 17.59 11.45
N TRP A 7 10.07 17.91 12.05
CA TRP A 7 11.39 17.48 11.58
C TRP A 7 12.33 16.97 12.69
N THR A 8 11.92 17.02 13.97
CA THR A 8 12.72 16.58 15.13
C THR A 8 12.17 15.29 15.72
N LEU A 9 12.99 14.24 15.71
CA LEU A 9 12.68 12.95 16.31
C LEU A 9 12.99 12.94 17.81
N GLU A 10 12.15 12.25 18.58
CA GLU A 10 12.34 12.03 20.01
C GLU A 10 12.15 10.56 20.41
N GLY A 11 12.92 10.18 21.43
CA GLY A 11 12.86 8.85 22.03
C GLY A 11 13.47 7.76 21.16
N GLU A 12 13.26 6.52 21.59
CA GLU A 12 13.86 5.38 20.92
C GLU A 12 13.13 4.98 19.62
N HIS A 13 13.91 4.49 18.67
CA HIS A 13 13.38 3.87 17.46
C HIS A 13 12.84 2.48 17.81
N ARG A 14 11.70 2.11 17.22
CA ARG A 14 11.05 0.81 17.43
C ARG A 14 10.92 0.15 16.07
N LEU A 15 11.43 -1.08 15.95
CA LEU A 15 11.29 -1.88 14.74
C LEU A 15 9.91 -2.54 14.76
N LEU A 16 9.07 -2.23 13.76
CA LEU A 16 7.73 -2.80 13.65
C LEU A 16 7.68 -3.99 12.69
N THR A 17 8.45 -3.95 11.61
CA THR A 17 8.55 -5.06 10.65
C THR A 17 9.96 -5.14 10.07
N ALA A 18 10.36 -6.35 9.72
CA ALA A 18 11.53 -6.64 8.89
C ALA A 18 11.11 -7.60 7.76
N PRO A 19 11.80 -7.56 6.61
CA PRO A 19 11.52 -8.45 5.48
C PRO A 19 11.95 -9.88 5.82
N THR A 20 11.03 -10.67 6.34
CA THR A 20 11.28 -12.05 6.81
C THR A 20 10.57 -13.07 5.93
N LEU A 21 9.45 -12.69 5.32
CA LEU A 21 8.65 -13.55 4.44
C LEU A 21 9.29 -13.64 3.05
N SER A 22 9.06 -14.75 2.34
CA SER A 22 9.66 -14.98 1.02
C SER A 22 9.25 -13.92 0.01
N TRP A 23 7.99 -13.48 0.02
CA TRP A 23 7.48 -12.45 -0.91
C TRP A 23 8.07 -11.05 -0.66
N GLU A 24 8.75 -10.83 0.48
CA GLU A 24 9.41 -9.55 0.82
C GLU A 24 10.87 -9.48 0.34
N LYS A 25 11.35 -10.55 -0.32
CA LYS A 25 12.76 -10.76 -0.69
C LYS A 25 12.97 -10.99 -2.19
N GLN A 26 11.98 -10.64 -3.00
CA GLN A 26 12.05 -10.82 -4.45
C GLN A 26 12.99 -9.80 -5.10
N GLY A 27 13.61 -10.20 -6.22
CA GLY A 27 14.55 -9.34 -6.94
C GLY A 27 15.93 -9.19 -6.30
N GLY A 28 16.28 -10.06 -5.34
CA GLY A 28 17.63 -10.21 -4.81
C GLY A 28 17.94 -9.39 -3.56
N MET A 29 16.97 -8.68 -2.99
CA MET A 29 17.14 -7.94 -1.72
C MET A 29 15.91 -8.12 -0.82
N ALA A 30 16.15 -8.09 0.50
CA ALA A 30 15.11 -8.09 1.52
C ALA A 30 14.77 -6.63 1.89
N ILE A 31 13.58 -6.15 1.49
CA ILE A 31 13.20 -4.73 1.63
C ILE A 31 11.81 -4.61 2.29
N ASN A 32 11.69 -3.70 3.24
CA ASN A 32 10.43 -3.09 3.68
C ASN A 32 10.63 -1.56 3.62
N GLU A 33 9.78 -0.84 2.88
CA GLU A 33 9.92 0.60 2.65
C GLU A 33 8.57 1.29 2.39
N GLY A 34 8.57 2.61 2.17
CA GLY A 34 7.40 3.39 1.78
C GLY A 34 6.19 3.23 2.71
N PRO A 35 6.33 3.46 4.04
CA PRO A 35 5.24 3.27 4.98
C PRO A 35 4.15 4.34 4.82
N VAL A 36 2.90 3.93 4.90
CA VAL A 36 1.70 4.78 4.88
C VAL A 36 0.76 4.36 5.98
N ILE A 37 0.22 5.32 6.73
CA ILE A 37 -0.81 5.06 7.74
C ILE A 37 -2.19 5.28 7.14
N LEU A 38 -3.08 4.31 7.37
CA LEU A 38 -4.51 4.41 7.11
C LEU A 38 -5.27 4.08 8.40
N GLN A 39 -6.06 5.04 8.88
CA GLN A 39 -6.81 4.91 10.13
C GLN A 39 -8.31 4.94 9.86
N ARG A 40 -9.01 3.86 10.21
CA ARG A 40 -10.47 3.74 10.09
C ARG A 40 -10.97 2.57 10.92
N ASN A 41 -12.27 2.56 11.25
CA ASN A 41 -12.94 1.42 11.87
C ASN A 41 -12.30 0.96 13.20
N ARG A 42 -11.73 1.91 13.98
CA ARG A 42 -10.98 1.64 15.21
C ARG A 42 -9.70 0.81 15.01
N LEU A 43 -9.19 0.80 13.78
CA LEU A 43 -7.94 0.18 13.38
C LEU A 43 -6.98 1.22 12.81
N ILE A 44 -5.69 0.97 13.04
CA ILE A 44 -4.60 1.64 12.36
C ILE A 44 -3.90 0.58 11.50
N CYS A 45 -3.86 0.83 10.20
CA CYS A 45 -3.16 0.01 9.21
C CYS A 45 -1.88 0.75 8.78
N LEU A 46 -0.72 0.14 8.99
CA LEU A 46 0.55 0.58 8.40
C LEU A 46 0.79 -0.26 7.16
N VAL A 47 0.57 0.32 5.99
CA VAL A 47 0.84 -0.29 4.70
C VAL A 47 2.27 0.04 4.30
N TYR A 48 3.00 -0.93 3.77
CA TYR A 48 4.40 -0.76 3.36
C TYR A 48 4.66 -1.54 2.08
N SER A 49 5.69 -1.19 1.34
CA SER A 49 6.12 -1.93 0.15
C SER A 49 7.27 -2.89 0.48
N ALA A 50 7.33 -4.02 -0.20
CA ALA A 50 8.40 -5.00 -0.03
C ALA A 50 8.93 -5.53 -1.37
N SER A 51 10.07 -6.22 -1.30
CA SER A 51 10.89 -6.62 -2.47
C SER A 51 11.49 -5.43 -3.22
N THR A 52 12.27 -5.68 -4.27
CA THR A 52 12.93 -4.61 -5.02
C THR A 52 12.01 -3.96 -6.04
N THR A 53 12.19 -2.67 -6.32
CA THR A 53 11.36 -1.93 -7.28
C THR A 53 11.55 -2.34 -8.74
N TRP A 54 12.60 -3.14 -9.04
CA TRP A 54 12.84 -3.74 -10.37
C TRP A 54 12.36 -5.18 -10.47
N SER A 55 11.87 -5.76 -9.37
CA SER A 55 11.12 -7.01 -9.42
C SER A 55 9.68 -6.73 -9.80
N GLU A 56 9.11 -7.57 -10.65
CA GLU A 56 7.67 -7.58 -10.90
C GLU A 56 6.84 -7.83 -9.63
N ASP A 57 7.46 -8.44 -8.62
CA ASP A 57 6.84 -8.82 -7.36
C ASP A 57 6.98 -7.76 -6.25
N TYR A 58 7.37 -6.52 -6.61
CA TYR A 58 7.17 -5.38 -5.71
C TYR A 58 5.69 -5.27 -5.35
N ALA A 59 5.39 -5.31 -4.05
CA ALA A 59 4.03 -5.48 -3.56
C ALA A 59 3.84 -4.81 -2.19
N LEU A 60 2.59 -4.58 -1.81
CA LEU A 60 2.24 -4.01 -0.51
C LEU A 60 2.01 -5.10 0.54
N GLY A 61 2.63 -4.94 1.71
CA GLY A 61 2.28 -5.59 2.96
C GLY A 61 1.51 -4.66 3.89
N MET A 62 1.06 -5.21 5.02
CA MET A 62 0.30 -4.45 6.01
C MET A 62 0.60 -4.95 7.41
N LEU A 63 0.78 -4.00 8.33
CA LEU A 63 0.64 -4.21 9.77
C LEU A 63 -0.69 -3.62 10.22
N THR A 64 -1.38 -4.27 11.15
CA THR A 64 -2.62 -3.77 11.74
C THR A 64 -2.50 -3.69 13.25
N MET A 65 -3.09 -2.67 13.87
CA MET A 65 -3.28 -2.61 15.31
C MET A 65 -4.63 -1.97 15.66
N SER A 66 -5.10 -2.20 16.88
CA SER A 66 -6.22 -1.43 17.43
C SER A 66 -5.82 0.03 17.62
N GLU A 67 -6.72 0.95 17.31
CA GLU A 67 -6.55 2.39 17.55
C GLU A 67 -6.33 2.73 19.05
N ALA A 68 -6.77 1.85 19.96
CA ALA A 68 -6.58 2.00 21.40
C ALA A 68 -5.23 1.46 21.92
N ALA A 69 -4.44 0.78 21.08
CA ALA A 69 -3.16 0.20 21.47
C ALA A 69 -2.02 1.22 21.38
N ASP A 70 -0.89 0.94 22.05
CA ASP A 70 0.29 1.79 21.97
C ASP A 70 1.07 1.51 20.67
N PRO A 71 1.20 2.47 19.73
CA PRO A 71 1.97 2.28 18.50
C PRO A 71 3.47 2.07 18.75
N MET A 72 3.98 2.43 19.93
CA MET A 72 5.38 2.25 20.32
C MET A 72 5.69 0.85 20.86
N GLU A 73 4.67 0.01 21.08
CA GLU A 73 4.82 -1.39 21.46
C GLU A 73 4.75 -2.28 20.20
N PRO A 74 5.86 -2.90 19.74
CA PRO A 74 5.85 -3.73 18.55
C PRO A 74 4.83 -4.88 18.61
N LEU A 75 4.53 -5.40 19.81
CA LEU A 75 3.54 -6.47 19.98
C LEU A 75 2.09 -6.01 19.75
N SER A 76 1.82 -4.70 19.67
CA SER A 76 0.51 -4.16 19.26
C SER A 76 0.21 -4.43 17.79
N TRP A 77 1.24 -4.69 16.97
CA TRP A 77 1.13 -4.78 15.52
C TRP A 77 1.09 -6.23 15.03
N GLU A 78 0.05 -6.57 14.28
CA GLU A 78 -0.07 -7.86 13.59
C GLU A 78 0.29 -7.72 12.12
N LYS A 79 1.22 -8.54 11.65
CA LYS A 79 1.72 -8.53 10.26
C LYS A 79 0.92 -9.48 9.37
N SER A 80 0.44 -8.98 8.23
CA SER A 80 -0.12 -9.84 7.19
C SER A 80 0.94 -10.80 6.63
N MET A 81 0.59 -12.08 6.56
CA MET A 81 1.49 -13.14 6.09
C MET A 81 1.58 -13.21 4.57
N SER A 82 0.72 -12.49 3.85
CA SER A 82 0.70 -12.38 2.39
C SER A 82 0.59 -10.93 1.94
N PRO A 83 1.00 -10.59 0.70
CA PRO A 83 0.77 -9.25 0.16
C PRO A 83 -0.72 -8.90 0.19
N VAL A 84 -1.03 -7.65 0.52
CA VAL A 84 -2.40 -7.11 0.49
C VAL A 84 -2.74 -6.43 -0.83
N PHE A 85 -1.73 -6.12 -1.64
CA PHE A 85 -1.88 -5.60 -3.00
C PHE A 85 -0.62 -5.94 -3.80
N CYS A 86 -0.78 -6.60 -4.94
CA CYS A 86 0.33 -7.07 -5.77
C CYS A 86 -0.01 -7.00 -7.26
N LYS A 87 0.95 -7.39 -8.10
CA LYS A 87 0.77 -7.44 -9.56
C LYS A 87 -0.51 -8.17 -9.97
N SER A 88 -1.12 -7.70 -11.06
CA SER A 88 -2.18 -8.41 -11.77
C SER A 88 -1.71 -8.72 -13.18
N VAL A 89 -1.35 -9.98 -13.42
CA VAL A 89 -0.92 -10.46 -14.74
C VAL A 89 -2.05 -10.33 -15.76
N GLU A 90 -3.29 -10.61 -15.35
CA GLU A 90 -4.47 -10.48 -16.21
C GLU A 90 -4.74 -9.02 -16.64
N ASN A 91 -4.44 -8.05 -15.78
CA ASN A 91 -4.60 -6.62 -16.09
C ASN A 91 -3.33 -5.98 -16.65
N GLY A 92 -2.24 -6.75 -16.78
CA GLY A 92 -0.95 -6.28 -17.29
C GLY A 92 -0.23 -5.30 -16.36
N ILE A 93 -0.50 -5.33 -15.05
CA ILE A 93 0.04 -4.38 -14.08
C ILE A 93 1.01 -5.08 -13.14
N TYR A 94 2.25 -4.57 -13.05
CA TYR A 94 3.36 -5.21 -12.35
C TYR A 94 4.02 -4.26 -11.34
N ALA A 95 4.78 -4.80 -10.39
CA ALA A 95 5.59 -4.02 -9.44
C ALA A 95 4.80 -2.88 -8.74
N THR A 96 3.72 -3.23 -8.06
CA THR A 96 2.76 -2.28 -7.48
C THR A 96 3.16 -1.87 -6.06
N GLY A 97 3.45 -0.60 -5.84
CA GLY A 97 3.76 -0.17 -4.48
C GLY A 97 3.98 1.33 -4.29
N HIS A 98 4.66 1.65 -3.19
CA HIS A 98 4.87 2.98 -2.61
C HIS A 98 3.60 3.82 -2.69
N ASN A 99 2.55 3.30 -2.07
CA ASN A 99 1.23 3.87 -2.22
C ASN A 99 1.06 5.15 -1.39
N SER A 100 -0.11 5.74 -1.52
CA SER A 100 -0.74 6.62 -0.56
C SER A 100 -2.25 6.41 -0.62
N PHE A 101 -2.99 6.99 0.32
CA PHE A 101 -4.45 6.97 0.33
C PHE A 101 -4.99 8.39 0.31
N THR A 102 -6.10 8.58 -0.40
CA THR A 102 -6.83 9.84 -0.45
C THR A 102 -8.33 9.57 -0.57
N ARG A 103 -9.14 10.62 -0.48
CA ARG A 103 -10.59 10.56 -0.65
C ARG A 103 -11.02 11.30 -1.91
N SER A 104 -12.19 10.95 -2.44
CA SER A 104 -12.85 11.74 -3.47
C SER A 104 -13.17 13.15 -2.95
N PRO A 105 -13.32 14.17 -3.82
CA PRO A 105 -13.62 15.54 -3.40
C PRO A 105 -14.91 15.70 -2.58
N ASP A 106 -15.84 14.76 -2.68
CA ASP A 106 -17.11 14.73 -1.92
C ASP A 106 -17.05 13.85 -0.66
N ASP A 107 -15.86 13.34 -0.32
CA ASP A 107 -15.58 12.42 0.79
C ASP A 107 -16.39 11.10 0.77
N ARG A 108 -16.98 10.71 -0.37
CA ARG A 108 -17.80 9.49 -0.45
C ARG A 108 -17.01 8.22 -0.78
N GLU A 109 -15.81 8.37 -1.31
CA GLU A 109 -15.02 7.26 -1.82
C GLU A 109 -13.58 7.32 -1.30
N ASP A 110 -13.01 6.16 -1.01
CA ASP A 110 -11.61 6.02 -0.66
C ASP A 110 -10.83 5.52 -1.88
N TRP A 111 -9.65 6.11 -2.09
CA TRP A 111 -8.81 5.87 -3.25
C TRP A 111 -7.39 5.52 -2.83
N ILE A 112 -6.84 4.47 -3.42
CA ILE A 112 -5.41 4.14 -3.34
C ILE A 112 -4.71 4.80 -4.52
N VAL A 113 -3.66 5.56 -4.24
CA VAL A 113 -2.70 6.07 -5.22
C VAL A 113 -1.45 5.21 -5.11
N TYR A 114 -0.90 4.72 -6.21
CA TYR A 114 0.27 3.84 -6.19
C TYR A 114 1.03 3.95 -7.51
N HIS A 115 2.26 3.45 -7.57
CA HIS A 115 2.95 3.29 -8.86
C HIS A 115 3.01 1.82 -9.29
N ALA A 116 3.09 1.60 -10.59
CA ALA A 116 3.27 0.27 -11.16
C ALA A 116 3.99 0.34 -12.52
N LEU A 117 4.51 -0.80 -12.97
CA LEU A 117 5.03 -1.03 -14.31
C LEU A 117 3.92 -1.48 -15.27
N PRO A 118 3.97 -1.05 -16.56
CA PRO A 118 2.93 -1.33 -17.55
C PRO A 118 3.06 -2.70 -18.23
N ALA A 119 4.14 -3.44 -17.97
CA ALA A 119 4.37 -4.75 -18.55
C ALA A 119 5.42 -5.54 -17.74
N ALA A 120 5.42 -6.86 -17.93
CA ALA A 120 6.48 -7.75 -17.45
C ALA A 120 7.84 -7.33 -18.04
N GLY A 121 8.89 -7.32 -17.21
CA GLY A 121 10.24 -6.92 -17.60
C GLY A 121 10.40 -5.48 -18.11
N ALA A 122 9.42 -4.60 -17.90
CA ALA A 122 9.51 -3.20 -18.31
C ALA A 122 10.62 -2.46 -17.54
N ASP A 123 11.23 -1.48 -18.21
CA ASP A 123 12.24 -0.61 -17.59
C ASP A 123 11.63 0.15 -16.38
N VAL A 124 12.38 0.22 -15.27
CA VAL A 124 11.94 0.86 -14.02
C VAL A 124 11.60 2.35 -14.17
N SER A 125 12.11 3.01 -15.21
CA SER A 125 11.78 4.39 -15.58
C SER A 125 10.35 4.55 -16.11
N LEU A 126 9.71 3.46 -16.54
CA LEU A 126 8.32 3.45 -17.00
C LEU A 126 7.30 3.29 -15.86
N ARG A 127 7.75 3.29 -14.60
CA ARG A 127 6.82 3.32 -13.46
C ARG A 127 5.94 4.56 -13.53
N ALA A 128 4.63 4.35 -13.58
CA ALA A 128 3.65 5.42 -13.67
C ALA A 128 2.74 5.42 -12.45
N THR A 129 2.31 6.62 -12.04
CA THR A 129 1.29 6.78 -10.99
C THR A 129 -0.06 6.30 -11.49
N ARG A 130 -0.77 5.59 -10.62
CA ARG A 130 -2.10 5.01 -10.83
C ARG A 130 -2.96 5.35 -9.62
N ILE A 131 -4.26 5.40 -9.84
CA ILE A 131 -5.23 5.58 -8.77
C ILE A 131 -6.46 4.70 -9.02
N GLN A 132 -6.99 4.07 -7.98
CA GLN A 132 -8.24 3.33 -8.07
C GLN A 132 -9.02 3.40 -6.77
N LYS A 133 -10.35 3.31 -6.88
CA LYS A 133 -11.23 3.21 -5.71
C LYS A 133 -10.99 1.89 -5.01
N PHE A 134 -11.04 1.88 -3.68
CA PHE A 134 -10.98 0.67 -2.88
C PHE A 134 -12.18 0.56 -1.91
N GLY A 135 -12.35 -0.63 -1.35
CA GLY A 135 -13.40 -0.97 -0.41
C GLY A 135 -12.87 -1.32 0.98
N TRP A 136 -13.72 -1.93 1.80
CA TRP A 136 -13.38 -2.32 3.16
C TRP A 136 -13.86 -3.74 3.42
N ASN A 137 -12.97 -4.58 3.95
CA ASN A 137 -13.32 -5.93 4.38
C ASN A 137 -14.25 -5.90 5.60
N PRO A 138 -15.00 -7.00 5.87
CA PRO A 138 -15.85 -7.10 7.05
C PRO A 138 -15.10 -6.94 8.39
N ASP A 139 -13.81 -7.26 8.43
CA ASP A 139 -12.94 -7.09 9.60
C ASP A 139 -12.46 -5.63 9.78
N GLY A 140 -12.79 -4.73 8.85
CA GLY A 140 -12.45 -3.33 8.89
C GLY A 140 -11.14 -2.95 8.19
N THR A 141 -10.38 -3.91 7.65
CA THR A 141 -9.15 -3.68 6.87
C THR A 141 -9.46 -3.17 5.45
N PRO A 142 -8.53 -2.45 4.78
CA PRO A 142 -8.75 -1.98 3.41
C PRO A 142 -8.76 -3.15 2.42
N ASP A 143 -9.75 -3.15 1.51
CA ASP A 143 -9.79 -4.05 0.37
C ASP A 143 -9.47 -3.28 -0.92
N CYS A 144 -8.19 -3.32 -1.32
CA CYS A 144 -7.70 -2.66 -2.53
C CYS A 144 -8.03 -3.43 -3.82
N GLY A 145 -8.58 -4.65 -3.70
CA GLY A 145 -8.76 -5.56 -4.82
C GLY A 145 -7.46 -5.84 -5.58
N ILE A 146 -7.58 -5.97 -6.89
CA ILE A 146 -6.43 -6.11 -7.81
C ILE A 146 -6.18 -4.80 -8.57
N PRO A 147 -4.95 -4.52 -8.99
CA PRO A 147 -4.65 -3.36 -9.83
C PRO A 147 -5.49 -3.33 -11.11
N CYS A 148 -6.23 -2.25 -11.35
CA CYS A 148 -7.07 -2.12 -12.54
C CYS A 148 -6.23 -2.00 -13.82
N SER A 149 -6.71 -2.58 -14.92
CA SER A 149 -6.12 -2.37 -16.25
C SER A 149 -6.25 -0.92 -16.72
N ASP A 150 -5.38 -0.50 -17.63
CA ASP A 150 -5.41 0.85 -18.22
C ASP A 150 -6.75 1.13 -18.93
N THR A 151 -7.34 0.10 -19.53
CA THR A 151 -8.63 0.18 -20.21
C THR A 151 -9.77 0.42 -19.22
N LEU A 152 -9.77 -0.26 -18.07
CA LEU A 152 -10.81 -0.09 -17.04
C LEU A 152 -10.72 1.24 -16.29
N GLN A 153 -9.51 1.78 -16.04
CA GLN A 153 -9.35 3.11 -15.45
C GLN A 153 -9.97 4.20 -16.33
N ARG A 154 -9.85 4.08 -17.66
CA ARG A 154 -10.50 5.01 -18.60
C ARG A 154 -12.03 4.97 -18.45
N TYR A 155 -12.65 3.80 -18.38
CA TYR A 155 -14.10 3.72 -18.24
C TYR A 155 -14.61 4.17 -16.86
N SER A 156 -13.85 3.93 -15.78
CA SER A 156 -14.20 4.42 -14.45
C SER A 156 -14.16 5.95 -14.37
N CYS A 157 -13.13 6.59 -14.95
CA CYS A 157 -13.01 8.06 -14.95
C CYS A 157 -14.01 8.78 -15.86
N TYR A 158 -14.53 8.14 -16.92
CA TYR A 158 -15.45 8.77 -17.89
C TYR A 158 -16.94 8.40 -17.71
N SER A 159 -17.29 7.52 -16.75
CA SER A 159 -18.66 7.00 -16.62
C SER A 159 -19.61 7.83 -15.74
N ARG A 160 -19.19 9.01 -15.25
CA ARG A 160 -20.11 9.94 -14.57
C ARG A 160 -20.14 11.29 -15.29
N PRO A 161 -21.24 11.64 -15.99
CA PRO A 161 -21.50 13.03 -16.32
C PRO A 161 -21.62 13.82 -15.01
N PHE A 162 -21.03 15.00 -14.96
CA PHE A 162 -21.34 15.99 -13.92
C PHE A 162 -22.86 16.24 -13.95
N GLY A 163 -23.56 15.76 -12.93
CA GLY A 163 -24.99 15.93 -12.72
C GLY A 163 -25.24 16.51 -11.34
#